data_AF-A0A7S2MWM8-F1
#
_entry.id   AF-A0A7S2MWM8-F1
#
_cell.length_a   1.000
_cell.length_b   1.000
_cell.length_c   1.000
_cell.angle_alpha   90.00
_cell.angle_beta   90.00
_cell.angle_gamma   90.00
#
_symmetry.space_group_name_H-M   'P 1'
#
loop_
_entity.id
_entity.type
_entity.pdbx_description
1 polymer ?
#
loop_
_entity_poly.entity_id
_entity_poly.type
_entity_poly.pdbx_seq_one_letter_code
_entity_poly.pdbx_strand_id
1 'polypeptide(L)'
;MRPSLEPCPLQNPIERAAFDCVQGLVNVGPQTSKSTGGNVLIPHSHLIFDRWAQRYPEATRSLGGEDFFKIPPTDDLLSPSADHLLRVGKGNEMRGNQMEWAEKMTDQQPARRPIVCLLERGDILLWDSRTVHCSTPGELELDQRPKEGGNESAGGAEASGEESELLRAAAFVCMVPRHKASTKVLGQRKAAVRSRVTTTHRPHLYQPSHEYDSYRALPTELVRRFHTPNEEPTLSPLEARLVGYSQAEIEEGRHRESL
;
A
#
# COMPACT_ATOMS: atom_id res chain seq x y z
N MET A 1 0.94 28.83 6.23
CA MET A 1 1.99 27.86 5.81
C MET A 1 1.28 26.79 5.00
N ARG A 2 1.68 26.50 3.75
CA ARG A 2 1.04 25.42 2.97
C ARG A 2 1.42 24.09 3.63
N PRO A 3 0.49 23.17 3.94
CA PRO A 3 0.89 21.82 4.33
C PRO A 3 1.64 21.23 3.14
N SER A 4 2.96 21.05 3.27
CA SER A 4 3.74 20.34 2.26
C SER A 4 3.22 18.90 2.26
N LEU A 5 2.77 18.42 1.10
CA LEU A 5 2.57 16.99 0.94
C LEU A 5 3.92 16.31 1.23
N GLU A 6 3.88 15.25 2.02
CA GLU A 6 4.98 14.29 2.13
C GLU A 6 5.44 13.89 0.72
N PRO A 7 6.74 13.64 0.48
CA PRO A 7 7.24 13.25 -0.83
C PRO A 7 6.50 11.99 -1.31
N CYS A 8 5.80 12.12 -2.44
CA CYS A 8 4.94 11.06 -2.97
C CYS A 8 5.75 10.08 -3.83
N PRO A 9 5.89 8.80 -3.43
CA PRO A 9 6.59 7.80 -4.21
C PRO A 9 5.86 7.35 -5.48
N LEU A 10 6.66 6.84 -6.42
CA LEU A 10 6.31 5.94 -7.51
C LEU A 10 7.39 4.87 -7.63
N GLN A 11 7.16 3.80 -8.38
CA GLN A 11 8.17 2.81 -8.73
C GLN A 11 9.48 3.43 -9.28
N ASN A 12 10.63 2.81 -9.01
CA ASN A 12 11.92 3.29 -9.55
C ASN A 12 11.92 3.34 -11.10
N PRO A 13 12.03 4.54 -11.73
CA PRO A 13 11.91 4.70 -13.18
C PRO A 13 13.15 4.26 -13.97
N ILE A 14 14.29 4.00 -13.30
CA ILE A 14 15.53 3.58 -13.94
C ILE A 14 15.63 2.05 -13.94
N GLU A 15 15.60 1.45 -12.75
CA GLU A 15 15.80 0.01 -12.60
C GLU A 15 14.52 -0.78 -12.92
N ARG A 16 13.36 -0.13 -12.86
CA ARG A 16 12.06 -0.73 -13.11
C ARG A 16 11.28 0.16 -14.09
N ALA A 17 11.74 0.26 -15.33
CA ALA A 17 11.12 1.16 -16.32
C ALA A 17 9.72 0.70 -16.80
N ALA A 18 9.44 -0.60 -16.74
CA ALA A 18 8.18 -1.19 -17.18
C ALA A 18 7.19 -1.37 -16.02
N PHE A 19 5.91 -1.65 -16.31
CA PHE A 19 4.94 -2.05 -15.29
C PHE A 19 5.52 -3.19 -14.44
N ASP A 20 5.57 -3.02 -13.11
CA ASP A 20 6.04 -4.06 -12.20
C ASP A 20 4.86 -4.80 -11.57
N CYS A 21 3.94 -4.06 -10.94
CA CYS A 21 2.80 -4.63 -10.22
C CYS A 21 1.59 -3.69 -10.12
N VAL A 22 0.43 -4.26 -9.77
CA VAL A 22 -0.68 -3.50 -9.22
C VAL A 22 -0.49 -3.46 -7.71
N GLN A 23 -0.32 -2.27 -7.17
CA GLN A 23 -0.25 -2.03 -5.74
C GLN A 23 -1.63 -1.63 -5.22
N GLY A 24 -1.83 -1.74 -3.92
CA GLY A 24 -3.12 -1.44 -3.34
C GLY A 24 -3.15 -1.54 -1.83
N LEU A 25 -4.33 -1.28 -1.30
CA LEU A 25 -4.68 -1.54 0.08
C LEU A 25 -6.15 -1.89 0.23
N VAL A 26 -6.44 -2.68 1.26
CA VAL A 26 -7.79 -2.88 1.78
C VAL A 26 -7.90 -2.07 3.06
N ASN A 27 -8.90 -1.20 3.12
CA ASN A 27 -9.09 -0.33 4.26
C ASN A 27 -9.80 -1.07 5.40
N VAL A 28 -9.23 -1.05 6.61
CA VAL A 28 -9.72 -1.81 7.78
C VAL A 28 -10.46 -0.91 8.76
N GLY A 29 -10.07 0.35 8.87
CA GLY A 29 -10.81 1.41 9.57
C GLY A 29 -11.52 2.35 8.59
N PRO A 30 -12.45 3.21 9.02
CA PRO A 30 -12.99 4.25 8.16
C PRO A 30 -11.94 5.33 7.88
N GLN A 31 -11.85 5.78 6.63
CA GLN A 31 -11.04 6.92 6.19
C GLN A 31 -11.94 7.87 5.40
N THR A 32 -12.85 8.55 6.10
CA THR A 32 -14.00 9.20 5.47
C THR A 32 -13.93 10.72 5.48
N SER A 33 -12.84 11.31 6.00
CA SER A 33 -12.68 12.77 6.10
C SER A 33 -11.21 13.22 5.97
N LYS A 34 -11.01 14.54 5.87
CA LYS A 34 -9.67 15.16 5.99
C LYS A 34 -9.05 14.91 7.38
N SER A 35 -9.86 14.82 8.44
CA SER A 35 -9.39 14.61 9.81
C SER A 35 -8.77 13.23 10.05
N THR A 36 -9.19 12.20 9.31
CA THR A 36 -8.55 10.86 9.35
C THR A 36 -7.30 10.78 8.46
N GLY A 37 -7.06 11.79 7.63
CA GLY A 37 -6.06 11.75 6.57
C GLY A 37 -6.52 10.86 5.42
N GLY A 38 -5.65 10.63 4.42
CA GLY A 38 -6.04 9.81 3.30
C GLY A 38 -4.92 9.26 2.45
N ASN A 39 -5.25 8.33 1.57
CA ASN A 39 -4.37 7.97 0.46
C ASN A 39 -4.56 8.99 -0.65
N VAL A 40 -3.45 9.52 -1.12
CA VAL A 40 -3.40 10.49 -2.20
C VAL A 40 -2.88 9.80 -3.44
N LEU A 41 -3.54 9.98 -4.58
CA LEU A 41 -3.06 9.56 -5.89
C LEU A 41 -3.05 10.74 -6.84
N ILE A 42 -2.12 10.71 -7.80
CA ILE A 42 -2.15 11.63 -8.94
C ILE A 42 -2.59 10.84 -10.16
N PRO A 43 -3.84 11.03 -10.63
CA PRO A 43 -4.35 10.32 -11.80
C PRO A 43 -3.43 10.51 -13.00
N HIS A 44 -3.30 9.43 -13.79
CA HIS A 44 -2.55 9.41 -15.04
C HIS A 44 -1.05 9.73 -14.92
N SER A 45 -0.50 9.83 -13.70
CA SER A 45 0.94 10.03 -13.50
C SER A 45 1.78 8.84 -14.01
N HIS A 46 1.22 7.63 -14.07
CA HIS A 46 1.86 6.48 -14.70
C HIS A 46 2.05 6.63 -16.23
N LEU A 47 1.28 7.51 -16.90
CA LEU A 47 1.41 7.77 -18.35
C LEU A 47 2.61 8.65 -18.71
N ILE A 48 3.25 9.28 -17.73
CA ILE A 48 4.49 10.04 -17.89
C ILE A 48 5.66 9.44 -17.13
N PHE A 49 5.53 8.16 -16.75
CA PHE A 49 6.51 7.48 -15.91
C PHE A 49 7.92 7.48 -16.52
N ASP A 50 8.00 7.31 -17.83
CA ASP A 50 9.22 7.33 -18.63
C ASP A 50 9.94 8.70 -18.62
N ARG A 51 9.24 9.78 -18.25
CA ARG A 51 9.80 11.13 -18.21
C ARG A 51 10.47 11.47 -16.88
N TRP A 52 10.26 10.70 -15.81
CA TRP A 52 10.82 11.03 -14.49
C TRP A 52 12.35 11.00 -14.47
N ALA A 53 12.97 10.03 -15.15
CA ALA A 53 14.42 9.96 -15.33
C ALA A 53 14.98 11.19 -16.07
N GLN A 54 14.24 11.72 -17.04
CA GLN A 54 14.65 12.91 -17.80
C GLN A 54 14.42 14.19 -17.00
N ARG A 55 13.33 14.26 -16.24
CA ARG A 55 12.97 15.43 -15.41
C ARG A 55 13.90 15.58 -14.21
N TYR A 56 14.37 14.47 -13.63
CA TYR A 56 15.22 14.44 -12.44
C TYR A 56 16.42 13.50 -12.60
N PRO A 57 17.35 13.80 -13.53
CA PRO A 57 18.41 12.87 -13.91
C PRO A 57 19.45 12.63 -12.81
N GLU A 58 19.70 13.62 -11.94
CA GLU A 58 20.62 13.45 -10.80
C GLU A 58 19.99 12.61 -9.70
N ALA A 59 18.76 12.95 -9.29
CA ALA A 59 18.05 12.24 -8.23
C ALA A 59 17.73 10.78 -8.60
N THR A 60 17.45 10.51 -9.87
CA THR A 60 17.23 9.13 -10.35
C THR A 60 18.52 8.33 -10.47
N ARG A 61 19.65 8.96 -10.83
CA ARG A 61 20.97 8.30 -10.83
C ARG A 61 21.43 7.88 -9.43
N SER A 62 21.01 8.61 -8.39
CA SER A 62 21.36 8.29 -6.99
C SER A 62 20.49 7.22 -6.33
N LEU A 63 19.52 6.63 -7.04
CA LEU A 63 18.57 5.67 -6.43
C LEU A 63 19.19 4.33 -6.02
N GLY A 64 20.33 3.92 -6.57
CA GLY A 64 21.12 2.75 -6.15
C GLY A 64 20.35 1.58 -5.51
N GLY A 65 19.61 0.78 -6.29
CA GLY A 65 18.90 -0.41 -5.79
C GLY A 65 17.54 -0.16 -5.13
N GLU A 66 17.17 1.09 -4.86
CA GLU A 66 15.89 1.45 -4.23
C GLU A 66 14.68 1.00 -5.08
N ASP A 67 13.60 0.59 -4.41
CA ASP A 67 12.37 0.11 -5.08
C ASP A 67 11.53 1.25 -5.68
N PHE A 68 11.67 2.47 -5.14
CA PHE A 68 10.83 3.62 -5.48
C PHE A 68 11.64 4.91 -5.71
N PHE A 69 11.05 5.85 -6.43
CA PHE A 69 11.50 7.22 -6.59
C PHE A 69 10.50 8.16 -5.92
N LYS A 70 11.00 9.11 -5.12
CA LYS A 70 10.20 10.15 -4.46
C LYS A 70 10.25 11.41 -5.32
N ILE A 71 9.08 11.91 -5.72
CA ILE A 71 9.01 13.19 -6.44
C ILE A 71 9.38 14.34 -5.51
N PRO A 72 10.19 15.31 -5.97
CA PRO A 72 10.49 16.50 -5.19
C PRO A 72 9.21 17.24 -4.77
N PRO A 73 9.09 17.67 -3.50
CA PRO A 73 7.91 18.40 -3.01
C PRO A 73 7.58 19.70 -3.77
N THR A 74 8.55 20.23 -4.53
CA THR A 74 8.44 21.43 -5.37
C THR A 74 7.92 21.13 -6.78
N ASP A 75 7.69 19.87 -7.15
CA ASP A 75 7.14 19.55 -8.47
C ASP A 75 5.70 20.10 -8.61
N ASP A 76 5.42 20.77 -9.72
CA ASP A 76 4.10 21.31 -10.05
C ASP A 76 2.99 20.24 -10.02
N LEU A 77 3.32 18.96 -10.24
CA LEU A 77 2.37 17.85 -10.10
C LEU A 77 1.87 17.67 -8.66
N LEU A 78 2.67 18.07 -7.67
CA LEU A 78 2.30 18.07 -6.25
C LEU A 78 1.65 19.39 -5.82
N SER A 79 1.49 20.36 -6.73
CA SER A 79 0.87 21.64 -6.39
C SER A 79 -0.60 21.41 -5.95
N PRO A 80 -0.96 21.78 -4.71
CA PRO A 80 -2.30 21.53 -4.21
C PRO A 80 -3.29 22.44 -4.95
N SER A 81 -4.20 21.83 -5.70
CA SER A 81 -5.52 22.42 -5.90
C SER A 81 -6.29 22.16 -4.61
N ALA A 82 -6.71 23.21 -3.92
CA ALA A 82 -7.69 23.07 -2.86
C ALA A 82 -8.89 22.23 -3.38
N ASP A 83 -9.35 21.29 -2.55
CA ASP A 83 -10.71 20.72 -2.57
C ASP A 83 -11.11 19.67 -3.60
N HIS A 84 -10.31 18.61 -3.79
CA HIS A 84 -10.78 17.42 -4.53
C HIS A 84 -10.70 16.15 -3.66
N LEU A 85 -11.72 15.99 -2.81
CA LEU A 85 -11.99 14.74 -2.10
C LEU A 85 -12.82 13.85 -3.03
N LEU A 86 -12.35 12.64 -3.34
CA LEU A 86 -13.19 11.63 -4.00
C LEU A 86 -13.62 10.57 -3.00
N ARG A 87 -14.93 10.47 -2.78
CA ARG A 87 -15.53 9.38 -2.02
C ARG A 87 -15.82 8.21 -2.95
N VAL A 88 -15.23 7.06 -2.66
CA VAL A 88 -15.63 5.79 -3.28
C VAL A 88 -16.88 5.33 -2.55
N GLY A 89 -18.00 5.14 -3.24
CA GLY A 89 -19.28 4.77 -2.62
C GLY A 89 -19.98 3.67 -3.40
N LYS A 90 -20.67 2.77 -2.68
CA LYS A 90 -21.57 1.74 -3.24
C LYS A 90 -22.67 2.44 -4.05
N GLY A 91 -22.49 2.51 -5.37
CA GLY A 91 -23.35 3.27 -6.28
C GLY A 91 -22.56 3.93 -7.41
N ASN A 92 -21.27 4.21 -7.19
CA ASN A 92 -20.33 4.54 -8.26
C ASN A 92 -19.73 3.26 -8.86
N GLU A 93 -20.58 2.30 -9.26
CA GLU A 93 -20.19 1.43 -10.37
C GLU A 93 -20.14 2.36 -11.61
N MET A 94 -18.99 3.00 -11.84
CA MET A 94 -18.73 3.57 -13.16
C MET A 94 -18.53 2.41 -14.14
N ARG A 95 -19.65 1.85 -14.62
CA ARG A 95 -19.69 0.98 -15.80
C ARG A 95 -19.41 1.84 -17.02
N GLY A 96 -18.13 2.07 -17.31
CA GLY A 96 -17.65 2.60 -18.56
C GLY A 96 -16.54 1.69 -19.06
N ASN A 97 -16.55 1.33 -20.34
CA ASN A 97 -15.43 0.60 -20.93
C ASN A 97 -14.17 1.49 -20.87
N GLN A 98 -12.97 0.90 -20.76
CA GLN A 98 -11.70 1.67 -20.64
C GLN A 98 -11.51 2.74 -21.75
N MET A 99 -12.18 2.59 -22.89
CA MET A 99 -12.10 3.51 -24.04
C MET A 99 -12.95 4.77 -23.87
N GLU A 100 -14.16 4.69 -23.30
CA GLU A 100 -15.00 5.86 -23.00
C GLU A 100 -14.34 6.82 -22.01
N TRP A 101 -13.50 6.29 -21.12
CA TRP A 101 -12.70 7.08 -20.19
C TRP A 101 -11.57 7.82 -20.87
N ALA A 102 -10.92 7.19 -21.85
CA ALA A 102 -9.88 7.83 -22.66
C ALA A 102 -10.48 8.93 -23.53
N GLU A 103 -11.59 8.65 -24.24
CA GLU A 103 -12.21 9.59 -25.18
C GLU A 103 -12.86 10.82 -24.52
N LYS A 104 -13.44 10.68 -23.31
CA LYS A 104 -13.97 11.83 -22.56
C LYS A 104 -12.88 12.67 -21.87
N MET A 105 -11.65 12.17 -21.78
CA MET A 105 -10.52 12.87 -21.14
C MET A 105 -9.43 13.32 -22.13
N THR A 106 -9.60 13.06 -23.43
CA THR A 106 -8.60 13.40 -24.47
C THR A 106 -8.63 14.85 -24.96
N ASP A 107 -9.67 15.64 -24.67
CA ASP A 107 -9.80 16.98 -25.29
C ASP A 107 -9.44 18.16 -24.35
N GLN A 108 -9.28 17.87 -23.06
CA GLN A 108 -8.71 18.77 -22.06
C GLN A 108 -7.89 17.85 -21.17
N GLN A 109 -6.56 17.98 -21.09
CA GLN A 109 -5.80 17.25 -20.07
C GLN A 109 -6.47 17.54 -18.72
N PRO A 110 -7.22 16.60 -18.11
CA PRO A 110 -7.83 16.89 -16.83
C PRO A 110 -6.64 17.15 -15.91
N ALA A 111 -6.60 18.34 -15.31
CA ALA A 111 -5.47 18.77 -14.51
C ALA A 111 -5.04 17.61 -13.60
N ARG A 112 -3.78 17.17 -13.70
CA ARG A 112 -3.19 16.06 -12.93
C ARG A 112 -3.07 16.49 -11.47
N ARG A 113 -4.22 16.61 -10.82
CA ARG A 113 -4.36 17.13 -9.47
C ARG A 113 -4.33 15.95 -8.50
N PRO A 114 -3.66 16.10 -7.35
CA PRO A 114 -3.74 15.12 -6.27
C PRO A 114 -5.19 14.90 -5.83
N ILE A 115 -5.58 13.64 -5.66
CA ILE A 115 -6.89 13.22 -5.19
C ILE A 115 -6.70 12.49 -3.86
N VAL A 116 -7.42 12.93 -2.83
CA VAL A 116 -7.54 12.17 -1.58
C VAL A 116 -8.69 11.19 -1.72
N CYS A 117 -8.40 9.89 -1.64
CA CYS A 117 -9.40 8.84 -1.65
C CYS A 117 -10.03 8.69 -0.27
N LEU A 118 -11.33 8.95 -0.16
CA LEU A 118 -12.10 8.63 1.04
C LEU A 118 -12.65 7.20 0.89
N LEU A 119 -12.23 6.33 1.80
CA LEU A 119 -12.48 4.90 1.78
C LEU A 119 -13.22 4.49 3.06
N GLU A 120 -14.27 3.68 2.92
CA GLU A 120 -14.92 3.04 4.05
C GLU A 120 -14.19 1.75 4.43
N ARG A 121 -14.58 1.17 5.57
CA ARG A 121 -14.10 -0.16 5.98
C ARG A 121 -14.48 -1.18 4.91
N GLY A 122 -13.50 -1.96 4.46
CA GLY A 122 -13.66 -3.01 3.46
C GLY A 122 -13.46 -2.53 2.02
N ASP A 123 -13.35 -1.22 1.77
CA ASP A 123 -13.03 -0.72 0.44
C ASP A 123 -11.61 -1.12 0.04
N ILE A 124 -11.44 -1.44 -1.25
CA ILE A 124 -10.15 -1.72 -1.85
C ILE A 124 -9.76 -0.59 -2.80
N LEU A 125 -8.54 -0.09 -2.62
CA LEU A 125 -7.92 0.88 -3.50
C LEU A 125 -6.77 0.20 -4.22
N LEU A 126 -6.77 0.26 -5.55
CA LEU A 126 -5.73 -0.32 -6.41
C LEU A 126 -5.14 0.74 -7.33
N TRP A 127 -3.83 0.66 -7.59
CA TRP A 127 -3.14 1.52 -8.54
C TRP A 127 -2.00 0.79 -9.27
N ASP A 128 -1.67 1.26 -10.46
CA ASP A 128 -0.45 0.87 -11.18
C ASP A 128 0.77 1.36 -10.37
N SER A 129 1.77 0.52 -10.15
CA SER A 129 2.98 0.84 -9.36
C SER A 129 3.76 2.08 -9.84
N ARG A 130 3.55 2.50 -11.08
CA ARG A 130 4.12 3.74 -11.67
C ARG A 130 3.33 5.00 -11.30
N THR A 131 2.17 4.86 -10.68
CA THR A 131 1.31 5.96 -10.26
C THR A 131 1.90 6.61 -9.02
N VAL A 132 2.01 7.94 -9.06
CA VAL A 132 2.40 8.75 -7.91
C VAL A 132 1.33 8.68 -6.85
N HIS A 133 1.73 8.33 -5.64
CA HIS A 133 0.83 8.22 -4.51
C HIS A 133 1.55 8.56 -3.21
N CYS A 134 0.80 8.87 -2.17
CA CYS A 134 1.30 9.14 -0.82
C CYS A 134 0.18 8.92 0.19
N SER A 135 0.52 8.99 1.47
CA SER A 135 -0.45 9.03 2.56
C SER A 135 -0.36 10.39 3.22
N THR A 136 -1.49 11.09 3.35
CA THR A 136 -1.57 12.27 4.20
C THR A 136 -1.88 11.84 5.63
N PRO A 137 -1.26 12.50 6.63
CA PRO A 137 -1.66 12.32 8.02
C PRO A 137 -3.07 12.88 8.23
N GLY A 138 -3.74 12.39 9.27
CA GLY A 138 -4.95 13.04 9.76
C GLY A 138 -4.63 14.40 10.37
N GLU A 139 -5.59 15.32 10.25
CA GLU A 139 -5.58 16.55 11.04
C GLU A 139 -5.93 16.18 12.49
N LEU A 140 -4.96 15.65 13.25
CA LEU A 140 -5.02 15.68 14.70
C LEU A 140 -4.97 17.15 15.12
N GLU A 141 -5.92 17.61 15.94
CA GLU A 141 -5.83 18.95 16.54
C GLU A 141 -4.44 19.10 17.18
N LEU A 142 -3.74 20.16 16.80
CA LEU A 142 -2.33 20.41 17.13
C LEU A 142 -2.04 20.43 18.64
N ASP A 143 -3.07 20.52 19.47
CA ASP A 143 -2.98 20.57 20.94
C ASP A 143 -2.88 19.20 21.63
N GLN A 144 -3.05 18.08 20.92
CA GLN A 144 -3.06 16.74 21.54
C GLN A 144 -1.88 15.83 21.16
N ARG A 145 -0.92 16.29 20.35
CA ARG A 145 0.31 15.51 20.15
C ARG A 145 1.12 15.51 21.44
N PRO A 146 1.57 14.34 21.95
CA PRO A 146 2.56 14.32 23.01
C PRO A 146 3.76 15.14 22.56
N LYS A 147 4.10 16.19 23.32
CA LYS A 147 5.31 16.97 23.05
C LYS A 147 6.50 16.04 23.27
N GLU A 148 7.13 15.59 22.20
CA GLU A 148 8.42 14.92 22.28
C GLU A 148 9.45 15.93 22.81
N GLY A 149 9.78 15.83 24.10
CA GLY A 149 10.84 16.58 24.75
C GLY A 149 10.39 17.29 26.03
N GLY A 150 10.66 16.67 27.19
CA GLY A 150 10.48 17.31 28.49
C GLY A 150 10.71 16.38 29.69
N ASN A 151 12.00 16.15 30.01
CA ASN A 151 12.58 15.72 31.28
C ASN A 151 11.91 14.67 32.18
N GLU A 152 12.72 13.66 32.51
CA GLU A 152 12.67 12.85 33.73
C GLU A 152 12.53 13.74 34.98
N SER A 153 11.44 13.59 35.75
CA SER A 153 11.38 13.80 37.19
C SER A 153 10.03 13.32 37.76
N ALA A 154 10.12 12.69 38.91
CA ALA A 154 9.10 11.97 39.65
C ALA A 154 7.76 12.70 39.88
N GLY A 155 6.67 11.92 39.87
CA GLY A 155 5.38 12.32 40.38
C GLY A 155 4.28 11.39 39.89
N GLY A 156 3.90 10.41 40.70
CA GLY A 156 2.78 9.52 40.42
C GLY A 156 1.49 10.31 40.23
N ALA A 157 1.04 10.40 38.98
CA ALA A 157 -0.32 10.73 38.63
C ALA A 157 -0.77 9.63 37.67
N GLU A 158 -1.77 8.87 38.09
CA GLU A 158 -2.44 7.89 37.25
C GLU A 158 -2.89 8.60 35.98
N ALA A 159 -2.22 8.32 34.87
CA ALA A 159 -2.68 8.72 33.56
C ALA A 159 -4.02 8.02 33.36
N SER A 160 -5.12 8.79 33.45
CA SER A 160 -6.43 8.37 32.96
C SER A 160 -6.26 8.04 31.48
N GLY A 161 -5.99 6.77 31.20
CA GLY A 161 -5.65 6.25 29.89
C GLY A 161 -6.89 6.26 29.00
N GLU A 162 -7.19 7.41 28.42
CA GLU A 162 -7.95 7.42 27.16
C GLU A 162 -7.02 6.79 26.11
N GLU A 163 -7.26 5.52 25.79
CA GLU A 163 -6.58 4.87 24.68
C GLU A 163 -6.79 5.71 23.42
N SER A 164 -5.70 6.22 22.85
CA SER A 164 -5.76 6.98 21.60
C SER A 164 -6.46 6.16 20.53
N GLU A 165 -7.58 6.66 20.02
CA GLU A 165 -8.38 5.97 19.01
C GLU A 165 -7.54 5.79 17.73
N LEU A 166 -7.48 4.56 17.23
CA LEU A 166 -6.73 4.23 16.01
C LEU A 166 -7.36 4.94 14.80
N LEU A 167 -6.73 6.03 14.36
CA LEU A 167 -7.24 6.89 13.29
C LEU A 167 -7.40 6.18 11.94
N ARG A 168 -6.49 5.26 11.61
CA ARG A 168 -6.48 4.56 10.32
C ARG A 168 -5.74 3.24 10.40
N ALA A 169 -6.31 2.21 9.78
CA ALA A 169 -5.66 0.92 9.55
C ALA A 169 -5.96 0.44 8.14
N ALA A 170 -4.95 -0.10 7.47
CA ALA A 170 -5.08 -0.68 6.14
C ALA A 170 -4.16 -1.90 6.00
N ALA A 171 -4.58 -2.86 5.18
CA ALA A 171 -3.77 -4.00 4.78
C ALA A 171 -3.27 -3.77 3.35
N PHE A 172 -1.96 -3.67 3.16
CA PHE A 172 -1.37 -3.50 1.82
C PHE A 172 -1.51 -4.78 1.01
N VAL A 173 -1.85 -4.62 -0.27
CA VAL A 173 -1.93 -5.70 -1.24
C VAL A 173 -1.05 -5.36 -2.44
N CYS A 174 -0.40 -6.37 -3.00
CA CYS A 174 0.36 -6.24 -4.23
C CYS A 174 0.13 -7.47 -5.10
N MET A 175 -0.14 -7.25 -6.38
CA MET A 175 -0.55 -8.27 -7.33
C MET A 175 0.24 -8.15 -8.63
N VAL A 176 0.55 -9.29 -9.23
CA VAL A 176 1.17 -9.39 -10.55
C VAL A 176 0.49 -10.48 -11.34
N PRO A 177 0.47 -10.38 -12.69
CA PRO A 177 0.07 -11.50 -13.52
C PRO A 177 0.91 -12.74 -13.21
N ARG A 178 0.26 -13.90 -13.11
CA ARG A 178 0.91 -15.18 -12.79
C ARG A 178 2.15 -15.46 -13.63
N HIS A 179 2.11 -15.13 -14.93
CA HIS A 179 3.20 -15.40 -15.87
C HIS A 179 4.51 -14.66 -15.54
N LYS A 180 4.48 -13.62 -14.69
CA LYS A 180 5.69 -12.94 -14.21
C LYS A 180 6.45 -13.76 -13.17
N ALA A 181 5.80 -14.71 -12.49
CA ALA A 181 6.43 -15.57 -11.49
C ALA A 181 6.85 -16.90 -12.13
N SER A 182 8.10 -17.30 -11.91
CA SER A 182 8.56 -18.63 -12.33
C SER A 182 7.88 -19.74 -11.52
N THR A 183 7.85 -20.97 -12.04
CA THR A 183 7.37 -22.15 -11.29
C THR A 183 8.07 -22.31 -9.95
N LYS A 184 9.38 -21.99 -9.89
CA LYS A 184 10.15 -21.98 -8.64
C LYS A 184 9.60 -20.97 -7.63
N VAL A 185 9.38 -19.72 -8.05
CA VAL A 185 8.81 -18.68 -7.17
C VAL A 185 7.40 -19.06 -6.71
N LEU A 186 6.56 -19.57 -7.61
CA LEU A 186 5.22 -20.04 -7.25
C LEU A 186 5.26 -21.15 -6.20
N GLY A 187 6.18 -22.11 -6.33
CA GLY A 187 6.42 -23.14 -5.31
C GLY A 187 6.85 -22.55 -3.97
N GLN A 188 7.80 -21.62 -3.97
CA GLN A 188 8.26 -20.94 -2.76
C GLN A 188 7.16 -20.11 -2.07
N ARG A 189 6.30 -19.44 -2.84
CA ARG A 189 5.17 -18.67 -2.28
C ARG A 189 4.08 -19.56 -1.69
N LYS A 190 3.76 -20.69 -2.32
CA LYS A 190 2.87 -21.71 -1.75
C LYS A 190 3.41 -22.22 -0.41
N ALA A 191 4.69 -22.55 -0.37
CA ALA A 191 5.35 -22.98 0.87
C ALA A 191 5.34 -21.87 1.94
N ALA A 192 5.59 -20.61 1.55
CA ALA A 192 5.60 -19.49 2.48
C ALA A 192 4.27 -19.25 3.18
N VAL A 193 3.14 -19.43 2.48
CA VAL A 193 1.81 -19.33 3.10
C VAL A 193 1.64 -20.41 4.16
N ARG A 194 2.00 -21.66 3.84
CA ARG A 194 1.91 -22.80 4.76
C ARG A 194 2.81 -22.62 5.99
N SER A 195 4.03 -22.13 5.78
CA SER A 195 5.00 -21.86 6.83
C SER A 195 4.84 -20.50 7.50
N ARG A 196 3.81 -19.70 7.13
CA ARG A 196 3.55 -18.35 7.64
C ARG A 196 4.74 -17.38 7.49
N VAL A 197 5.55 -17.57 6.46
CA VAL A 197 6.68 -16.70 6.13
C VAL A 197 6.19 -15.48 5.38
N THR A 198 6.53 -14.29 5.89
CA THR A 198 6.26 -13.02 5.21
C THR A 198 7.24 -12.83 4.05
N THR A 199 6.76 -12.25 2.96
CA THR A 199 7.58 -11.94 1.78
C THR A 199 7.49 -10.45 1.48
N THR A 200 8.46 -9.93 0.72
CA THR A 200 8.40 -8.54 0.26
C THR A 200 7.17 -8.27 -0.61
N HIS A 201 6.93 -6.98 -0.86
CA HIS A 201 5.85 -6.49 -1.70
C HIS A 201 5.99 -6.85 -3.20
N ARG A 202 6.97 -7.66 -3.61
CA ARG A 202 7.21 -8.06 -5.00
C ARG A 202 6.77 -9.51 -5.22
N PRO A 203 5.51 -9.77 -5.60
CA PRO A 203 4.95 -11.13 -5.61
C PRO A 203 5.54 -12.07 -6.68
N HIS A 204 6.23 -11.53 -7.69
CA HIS A 204 6.92 -12.32 -8.72
C HIS A 204 8.36 -12.70 -8.33
N LEU A 205 8.85 -12.22 -7.18
CA LEU A 205 10.12 -12.59 -6.59
C LEU A 205 9.87 -13.32 -5.26
N TYR A 206 10.83 -14.14 -4.85
CA TYR A 206 10.84 -14.73 -3.51
C TYR A 206 11.95 -14.10 -2.69
N GLN A 207 11.55 -13.18 -1.81
CA GLN A 207 12.43 -12.54 -0.84
C GLN A 207 11.67 -12.52 0.48
N PRO A 208 12.04 -13.36 1.46
CA PRO A 208 11.42 -13.32 2.79
C PRO A 208 11.78 -12.00 3.46
N SER A 209 10.79 -11.31 4.05
CA SER A 209 10.99 -9.98 4.64
C SER A 209 11.53 -10.05 6.07
N HIS A 210 11.15 -11.09 6.84
CA HIS A 210 11.69 -11.39 8.15
C HIS A 210 11.58 -12.90 8.40
N GLU A 211 12.61 -13.50 9.01
CA GLU A 211 12.47 -14.80 9.65
C GLU A 211 11.45 -14.62 10.79
N TYR A 212 10.35 -15.38 10.74
CA TYR A 212 9.32 -15.45 11.77
C TYR A 212 9.92 -15.72 13.17
N ASP A 213 11.16 -16.19 13.21
CA ASP A 213 11.97 -16.40 14.40
C ASP A 213 12.19 -15.13 15.21
N SER A 214 12.31 -13.96 14.58
CA SER A 214 12.41 -12.69 15.31
C SER A 214 11.14 -12.35 16.10
N TYR A 215 9.96 -12.67 15.56
CA TYR A 215 8.68 -12.57 16.27
C TYR A 215 8.55 -13.65 17.35
N ARG A 216 8.98 -14.90 17.06
CA ARG A 216 8.98 -15.99 18.05
C ARG A 216 9.98 -15.76 19.19
N ALA A 217 11.01 -14.96 18.96
CA ALA A 217 12.01 -14.56 19.94
C ALA A 217 11.57 -13.35 20.79
N LEU A 218 10.44 -12.72 20.48
CA LEU A 218 9.89 -11.67 21.35
C LEU A 218 9.58 -12.24 22.74
N PRO A 219 9.73 -11.44 23.81
CA PRO A 219 9.39 -11.87 25.16
C PRO A 219 7.95 -12.42 25.22
N THR A 220 7.76 -13.53 25.92
CA THR A 220 6.47 -14.23 26.03
C THR A 220 5.31 -13.30 26.40
N GLU A 221 5.56 -12.29 27.25
CA GLU A 221 4.54 -11.32 27.66
C GLU A 221 4.08 -10.38 26.53
N LEU A 222 4.96 -10.05 25.58
CA LEU A 222 4.60 -9.29 24.38
C LEU A 222 3.83 -10.17 23.38
N VAL A 223 4.27 -11.42 23.18
CA VAL A 223 3.61 -12.37 22.27
C VAL A 223 2.19 -12.71 22.76
N ARG A 224 1.98 -12.83 24.08
CA ARG A 224 0.65 -13.07 24.68
C ARG A 224 -0.37 -11.98 24.36
N ARG A 225 0.06 -10.77 24.00
CA ARG A 225 -0.85 -9.68 23.60
C ARG A 225 -1.44 -9.88 22.21
N PHE A 226 -0.85 -10.75 21.38
CA PHE A 226 -1.27 -10.96 20.01
C PHE A 226 -1.83 -12.37 19.81
N HIS A 227 -3.02 -12.45 19.22
CA HIS A 227 -3.54 -13.74 18.76
C HIS A 227 -2.86 -14.13 17.45
N THR A 228 -1.89 -15.05 17.53
CA THR A 228 -1.22 -15.59 16.35
C THR A 228 -1.88 -16.91 15.96
N PRO A 229 -2.34 -17.09 14.71
CA PRO A 229 -2.84 -18.37 14.27
C PRO A 229 -1.76 -19.44 14.39
N ASN A 230 -2.00 -20.45 15.23
CA ASN A 230 -1.06 -21.55 15.47
C ASN A 230 -1.16 -22.65 14.41
N GLU A 231 -2.28 -22.74 13.73
CA GLU A 231 -2.58 -23.74 12.70
C GLU A 231 -2.09 -23.31 11.31
N GLU A 232 -1.88 -24.30 10.45
CA GLU A 232 -1.62 -24.07 9.03
C GLU A 232 -2.87 -23.44 8.39
N PRO A 233 -2.74 -22.37 7.58
CA PRO A 233 -3.89 -21.72 6.99
C PRO A 233 -4.61 -22.66 6.00
N THR A 234 -5.92 -22.85 6.20
CA THR A 234 -6.77 -23.54 5.24
C THR A 234 -7.21 -22.56 4.17
N LEU A 235 -6.84 -22.81 2.91
CA LEU A 235 -7.18 -21.95 1.78
C LEU A 235 -8.47 -22.42 1.09
N SER A 236 -9.37 -21.47 0.79
CA SER A 236 -10.42 -21.67 -0.20
C SER A 236 -9.83 -21.82 -1.61
N PRO A 237 -10.60 -22.34 -2.60
CA PRO A 237 -10.16 -22.39 -3.99
C PRO A 237 -9.73 -21.03 -4.55
N LEU A 238 -10.40 -19.94 -4.17
CA LEU A 238 -10.06 -18.60 -4.63
C LEU A 238 -8.73 -18.13 -4.02
N GLU A 239 -8.54 -18.31 -2.72
CA GLU A 239 -7.27 -17.96 -2.04
C GLU A 239 -6.11 -18.79 -2.60
N ALA A 240 -6.33 -20.08 -2.85
CA ALA A 240 -5.35 -20.94 -3.50
C ALA A 240 -4.94 -20.41 -4.89
N ARG A 241 -5.90 -19.94 -5.70
CA ARG A 241 -5.57 -19.29 -7.00
C ARG A 241 -4.70 -18.04 -6.82
N LEU A 242 -5.00 -17.21 -5.82
CA LEU A 242 -4.23 -15.99 -5.52
C LEU A 242 -2.81 -16.30 -5.04
N VAL A 243 -2.62 -17.38 -4.28
CA VAL A 243 -1.29 -17.86 -3.85
C VAL A 243 -0.47 -18.43 -5.01
N GLY A 244 -1.14 -18.89 -6.07
CA GLY A 244 -0.50 -19.41 -7.27
C GLY A 244 -0.72 -20.90 -7.52
N TYR A 245 -1.73 -21.52 -6.93
CA TYR A 245 -2.21 -22.83 -7.40
C TYR A 245 -2.90 -22.70 -8.76
N SER A 246 -2.59 -23.60 -9.69
CA SER A 246 -3.31 -23.77 -10.95
C SER A 246 -4.66 -24.45 -10.72
N GLN A 247 -5.55 -24.35 -11.70
CA GLN A 247 -6.87 -24.96 -11.65
C GLN A 247 -6.80 -26.48 -11.39
N ALA A 248 -5.89 -27.19 -12.08
CA ALA A 248 -5.68 -28.61 -11.90
C ALA A 248 -5.22 -28.96 -10.47
N GLU A 249 -4.30 -28.17 -9.88
CA GLU A 249 -3.83 -28.42 -8.50
C GLU A 249 -4.96 -28.22 -7.48
N ILE A 250 -5.92 -27.35 -7.79
CA ILE A 250 -7.07 -27.06 -6.93
C ILE A 250 -8.09 -28.19 -7.01
N GLU A 251 -8.38 -28.68 -8.21
CA GLU A 251 -9.27 -29.82 -8.46
C GLU A 251 -8.72 -31.11 -7.84
N GLU A 252 -7.40 -31.29 -7.87
CA GLU A 252 -6.68 -32.38 -7.20
C GLU A 252 -6.62 -32.23 -5.68
N GLY A 253 -7.04 -31.09 -5.11
CA GLY A 253 -7.03 -30.85 -3.67
C GLY A 253 -5.66 -30.52 -3.06
N ARG A 254 -4.61 -30.31 -3.88
CA ARG A 254 -3.24 -30.05 -3.41
C ARG A 254 -3.05 -28.82 -2.53
N HIS A 255 -4.00 -27.90 -2.54
CA HIS A 255 -4.02 -26.73 -1.66
C HIS A 255 -4.51 -27.03 -0.23
N ARG A 256 -4.99 -28.26 0.03
CA ARG A 256 -5.52 -28.72 1.32
C ARG A 256 -4.65 -29.75 2.03
N GLU A 257 -3.64 -30.29 1.34
CA GLU A 257 -2.70 -31.24 1.92
C GLU A 257 -1.88 -30.51 2.99
N SER A 258 -1.82 -31.03 4.23
CA SER A 258 -0.91 -30.51 5.27
C SER A 258 0.54 -30.91 4.99
N LEU A 259 1.50 -30.23 5.64
CA LEU A 259 2.90 -30.67 5.62
C LEU A 259 3.09 -31.92 6.49
#